data_AF-A0A944TE74-F1
#
_entry.id   AF-A0A944TE74-F1
#
_cell.length_a   1.000
_cell.length_b   1.000
_cell.length_c   1.000
_cell.angle_alpha   90.00
_cell.angle_beta   90.00
_cell.angle_gamma   90.00
#
_symmetry.space_group_name_H-M   'P 1'
#
loop_
_entity.id
_entity.type
_entity.pdbx_description
1 polymer ?
#
loop_
_entity_poly.entity_id
_entity_poly.type
_entity_poly.pdbx_seq_one_letter_code
_entity_poly.pdbx_strand_id
1 'polypeptide(L)'
;MADAPVSVIFTGLVRDKDMFLASLDAFRGIPGVEQFILSTWQKEAEENLEFLTEIGGRYDLTLAAVPEPQSWSGNMLSQMMSLQVGLRRVPEGNRVLKTRTDVFIEPDAFAHVLAQDCSLKFPENFARAAHIFENKVWVWGAEATSPFYIHDLFFFGHKRDMAKLVNMDIRYDVMYQMSKERIHIRRFLHPFLYEFPIFERFLNIENVLGATHDFPNEYRYSVLRQLLQNDTYVRILALYYQILSLYFSNDWGSGDVFKWRDQPEQITFGAATTISDFLLGRPQLKALMPAGDTYFRQVTDGEYPACDIGARFHAARAYLGGLDDIRDACLDEDFDKFMEYALAAGQTALGEVKDKFGGG
;
A
#
# COMPACT_ATOMS: atom_id res chain seq x y z
N MET A 1 -7.42 4.88 -23.40
CA MET A 1 -6.41 5.20 -22.36
C MET A 1 -5.25 4.20 -22.31
N ALA A 2 -5.37 2.99 -22.90
CA ALA A 2 -4.27 2.02 -22.98
C ALA A 2 -3.01 2.55 -23.70
N ASP A 3 -3.16 3.54 -24.59
CA ASP A 3 -2.06 4.08 -25.41
C ASP A 3 -1.38 5.34 -24.81
N ALA A 4 -1.68 5.70 -23.55
CA ALA A 4 -1.03 6.85 -22.93
C ALA A 4 0.45 6.57 -22.67
N PRO A 5 1.37 7.47 -23.05
CA PRO A 5 2.80 7.32 -22.79
C PRO A 5 3.13 7.04 -21.33
N VAL A 6 4.17 6.24 -21.12
CA VAL A 6 4.65 5.84 -19.81
C VAL A 6 5.97 6.53 -19.51
N SER A 7 6.02 7.20 -18.36
CA SER A 7 7.26 7.68 -17.74
C SER A 7 7.62 6.81 -16.55
N VAL A 8 8.87 6.33 -16.49
CA VAL A 8 9.38 5.58 -15.34
C VAL A 8 10.19 6.50 -14.45
N ILE A 9 9.79 6.61 -13.19
CA ILE A 9 10.47 7.37 -12.15
C ILE A 9 11.16 6.39 -11.20
N PHE A 10 12.49 6.40 -11.23
CA PHE A 10 13.31 5.78 -10.20
C PHE A 10 13.51 6.78 -9.05
N THR A 11 13.16 6.38 -7.83
CA THR A 11 13.28 7.23 -6.64
C THR A 11 14.32 6.70 -5.67
N GLY A 12 15.05 7.60 -5.03
CA GLY A 12 15.93 7.28 -3.89
C GLY A 12 17.42 7.18 -4.28
N LEU A 13 18.17 6.40 -3.50
CA LEU A 13 19.61 6.26 -3.62
C LEU A 13 19.99 5.22 -4.69
N VAL A 14 21.12 5.40 -5.36
CA VAL A 14 21.66 4.48 -6.37
C VAL A 14 22.42 3.35 -5.67
N ARG A 15 21.68 2.46 -5.00
CA ARG A 15 22.26 1.40 -4.15
C ARG A 15 22.86 0.23 -4.92
N ASP A 16 22.20 -0.14 -6.01
CA ASP A 16 22.55 -1.29 -6.84
C ASP A 16 22.58 -0.83 -8.30
N LYS A 17 23.78 -0.58 -8.82
CA LYS A 17 23.99 -0.05 -10.17
C LYS A 17 23.66 -1.09 -11.24
N ASP A 18 23.95 -2.35 -10.97
CA ASP A 18 23.71 -3.44 -11.91
C ASP A 18 22.21 -3.70 -12.07
N MET A 19 21.48 -3.73 -10.95
CA MET A 19 20.02 -3.85 -10.98
C MET A 19 19.35 -2.64 -11.62
N PHE A 20 19.88 -1.44 -11.39
CA PHE A 20 19.37 -0.23 -12.03
C PHE A 20 19.57 -0.25 -13.54
N LEU A 21 20.76 -0.63 -14.02
CA LEU A 21 21.05 -0.81 -15.45
C LEU A 21 20.15 -1.87 -16.08
N ALA A 22 19.99 -3.02 -15.42
CA ALA A 22 19.10 -4.08 -15.90
C ALA A 22 17.65 -3.59 -16.04
N SER A 23 17.17 -2.78 -15.09
CA SER A 23 15.83 -2.19 -15.15
C SER A 23 15.68 -1.21 -16.31
N LEU A 24 16.70 -0.38 -16.58
CA LEU A 24 16.69 0.54 -17.72
C LEU A 24 16.69 -0.19 -19.06
N ASP A 25 17.55 -1.21 -19.22
CA ASP A 25 17.59 -2.04 -20.44
C ASP A 25 16.24 -2.74 -20.66
N ALA A 26 15.66 -3.32 -19.61
CA ALA A 26 14.36 -4.00 -19.65
C ALA A 26 13.22 -3.06 -20.05
N PHE A 27 13.05 -1.94 -19.36
CA PHE A 27 11.93 -1.03 -19.62
C PHE A 27 12.06 -0.29 -20.95
N ARG A 28 13.28 -0.05 -21.45
CA ARG A 28 13.47 0.56 -22.77
C ARG A 28 12.92 -0.31 -23.91
N GLY A 29 12.86 -1.62 -23.70
CA GLY A 29 12.29 -2.57 -24.65
C GLY A 29 10.75 -2.63 -24.65
N ILE A 30 10.08 -1.97 -23.70
CA ILE A 30 8.62 -2.07 -23.53
C ILE A 30 7.92 -0.99 -24.36
N PRO A 31 7.00 -1.35 -25.26
CA PRO A 31 6.23 -0.37 -26.03
C PRO A 31 5.47 0.62 -25.14
N GLY A 32 5.54 1.91 -25.49
CA GLY A 32 4.89 2.99 -24.75
C GLY A 32 5.70 3.57 -23.59
N VAL A 33 6.82 2.95 -23.20
CA VAL A 33 7.79 3.58 -22.29
C VAL A 33 8.62 4.59 -23.05
N GLU A 34 8.47 5.87 -22.70
CA GLU A 34 9.06 6.98 -23.46
C GLU A 34 10.10 7.77 -22.65
N GLN A 35 10.07 7.69 -21.32
CA GLN A 35 10.88 8.57 -20.49
C GLN A 35 11.41 7.84 -19.25
N PHE A 36 12.69 8.04 -18.95
CA PHE A 36 13.31 7.64 -17.70
C PHE A 36 13.69 8.87 -16.87
N ILE A 37 13.29 8.88 -15.60
CA ILE A 37 13.64 9.93 -14.65
C ILE A 37 14.26 9.27 -13.42
N LEU A 38 15.45 9.72 -13.03
CA LEU A 38 16.00 9.42 -11.70
C LEU A 38 15.76 10.64 -10.81
N SER A 39 14.88 10.51 -9.82
CA SER A 39 14.75 11.51 -8.77
C SER A 39 15.50 11.09 -7.51
N THR A 40 16.55 11.83 -7.19
CA THR A 40 17.49 11.49 -6.12
C THR A 40 17.97 12.73 -5.37
N TRP A 41 18.90 12.56 -4.44
CA TRP A 41 19.47 13.65 -3.66
C TRP A 41 20.67 14.26 -4.36
N GLN A 42 20.91 15.55 -4.14
CA GLN A 42 22.05 16.25 -4.71
C GLN A 42 23.38 15.57 -4.34
N LYS A 43 23.56 15.22 -3.06
CA LYS A 43 24.74 14.50 -2.60
C LYS A 43 24.92 13.14 -3.28
N GLU A 44 23.83 12.37 -3.41
CA GLU A 44 23.84 11.08 -4.10
C GLU A 44 24.23 11.23 -5.58
N ALA A 45 23.73 12.27 -6.24
CA ALA A 45 24.06 12.57 -7.62
C ALA A 45 25.53 12.98 -7.79
N GLU A 46 26.07 13.79 -6.87
CA GLU A 46 27.47 14.20 -6.85
C GLU A 46 28.41 12.99 -6.63
N GLU A 47 28.07 12.10 -5.69
CA GLU A 47 28.84 10.89 -5.38
C GLU A 47 28.82 9.85 -6.53
N ASN A 48 27.80 9.89 -7.40
CA ASN A 48 27.65 8.97 -8.53
C ASN A 48 27.78 9.66 -9.90
N LEU A 49 28.38 10.86 -9.97
CA LEU A 49 28.34 11.73 -11.15
C LEU A 49 28.83 11.05 -12.44
N GLU A 50 29.95 10.34 -12.39
CA GLU A 50 30.52 9.64 -13.55
C GLU A 50 29.54 8.61 -14.13
N PHE A 51 29.05 7.72 -13.25
CA PHE A 51 28.06 6.70 -13.61
C PHE A 51 26.77 7.31 -14.15
N LEU A 52 26.23 8.34 -13.48
CA LEU A 52 24.99 9.00 -13.90
C LEU A 52 25.14 9.74 -15.23
N THR A 53 26.31 10.31 -15.51
CA THR A 53 26.60 10.96 -16.79
C THR A 53 26.63 9.94 -17.93
N GLU A 54 27.28 8.80 -17.71
CA GLU A 54 27.34 7.71 -18.70
C GLU A 54 25.93 7.19 -19.05
N ILE A 55 25.15 6.80 -18.04
CA ILE A 55 23.80 6.25 -18.28
C ILE A 55 22.82 7.33 -18.76
N GLY A 56 23.04 8.60 -18.36
CA GLY A 56 22.31 9.77 -18.87
C GLY A 56 22.30 9.81 -20.39
N GLY A 57 23.48 9.72 -21.00
CA GLY A 57 23.60 9.69 -22.46
C GLY A 57 23.08 8.40 -23.10
N ARG A 58 23.30 7.24 -22.46
CA ARG A 58 22.90 5.93 -23.02
C ARG A 58 21.38 5.73 -23.07
N TYR A 59 20.66 6.19 -22.05
CA TYR A 59 19.22 5.91 -21.87
C TYR A 59 18.33 7.14 -21.96
N ASP A 60 18.88 8.33 -22.27
CA ASP A 60 18.16 9.60 -22.16
C ASP A 60 17.54 9.80 -20.75
N LEU A 61 18.31 9.42 -19.73
CA LEU A 61 17.87 9.47 -18.34
C LEU A 61 17.89 10.92 -17.84
N THR A 62 16.71 11.43 -17.48
CA THR A 62 16.59 12.73 -16.84
C THR A 62 16.95 12.64 -15.36
N LEU A 63 18.01 13.32 -14.94
CA LEU A 63 18.37 13.45 -13.53
C LEU A 63 17.61 14.61 -12.87
N ALA A 64 16.83 14.31 -11.84
CA ALA A 64 16.10 15.28 -11.04
C ALA A 64 16.60 15.24 -9.58
N ALA A 65 17.79 15.80 -9.37
CA ALA A 65 18.43 15.91 -8.06
C ALA A 65 17.94 17.14 -7.29
N VAL A 66 17.66 16.97 -5.99
CA VAL A 66 17.31 18.06 -5.07
C VAL A 66 18.05 17.95 -3.74
N PRO A 67 18.18 19.05 -2.97
CA PRO A 67 18.71 18.96 -1.61
C PRO A 67 17.91 17.95 -0.79
N GLU A 68 18.61 17.11 -0.04
CA GLU A 68 17.96 16.19 0.90
C GLU A 68 17.25 17.01 1.99
N PRO A 69 15.96 16.77 2.27
CA PRO A 69 15.30 17.44 3.37
C PRO A 69 16.01 17.11 4.69
N GLN A 70 16.02 18.04 5.64
CA GLN A 70 16.51 17.75 7.00
C GLN A 70 15.75 16.52 7.54
N SER A 71 16.46 15.63 8.23
CA SER A 71 15.94 14.32 8.64
C SER A 71 14.70 14.48 9.54
N TRP A 72 13.57 13.94 9.06
CA TRP A 72 12.33 13.76 9.81
C TRP A 72 12.06 12.26 10.00
N SER A 73 11.19 11.90 10.94
CA SER A 73 10.85 10.52 11.28
C SER A 73 10.59 9.64 10.04
N GLY A 74 11.31 8.51 9.97
CA GLY A 74 11.02 7.41 9.04
C GLY A 74 11.33 7.64 7.56
N ASN A 75 12.09 8.67 7.17
CA ASN A 75 12.51 8.96 5.79
C ASN A 75 11.36 9.15 4.77
N MET A 76 10.09 9.17 5.21
CA MET A 76 8.96 9.24 4.30
C MET A 76 8.85 10.61 3.63
N LEU A 77 9.15 11.70 4.34
CA LEU A 77 9.23 13.02 3.72
C LEU A 77 10.20 13.03 2.53
N SER A 78 11.35 12.38 2.70
CA SER A 78 12.33 12.18 1.64
C SER A 78 11.75 11.34 0.48
N GLN A 79 11.07 10.23 0.77
CA GLN A 79 10.43 9.42 -0.28
C GLN A 79 9.33 10.19 -1.04
N MET A 80 8.50 10.97 -0.34
CA MET A 80 7.45 11.80 -0.92
C MET A 80 8.00 12.92 -1.76
N MET A 81 9.06 13.59 -1.27
CA MET A 81 9.71 14.67 -2.00
C MET A 81 10.35 14.14 -3.29
N SER A 82 11.08 13.04 -3.22
CA SER A 82 11.67 12.39 -4.40
C SER A 82 10.59 12.07 -5.46
N LEU A 83 9.47 11.46 -5.05
CA LEU A 83 8.38 11.21 -5.99
C LEU A 83 7.79 12.52 -6.57
N GLN A 84 7.55 13.54 -5.74
CA GLN A 84 7.00 14.82 -6.21
C GLN A 84 7.92 15.50 -7.22
N VAL A 85 9.24 15.49 -6.99
CA VAL A 85 10.23 16.04 -7.93
C VAL A 85 10.20 15.28 -9.24
N GLY A 86 10.19 13.95 -9.19
CA GLY A 86 10.07 13.11 -10.38
C GLY A 86 8.79 13.43 -11.17
N LEU A 87 7.64 13.48 -10.50
CA LEU A 87 6.34 13.78 -11.12
C LEU A 87 6.31 15.16 -11.81
N ARG A 88 7.04 16.16 -11.30
CA ARG A 88 7.14 17.48 -11.95
C ARG A 88 7.86 17.43 -13.31
N ARG A 89 8.62 16.37 -13.60
CA ARG A 89 9.31 16.15 -14.89
C ARG A 89 8.50 15.33 -15.88
N VAL A 90 7.41 14.70 -15.42
CA VAL A 90 6.53 13.91 -16.26
C VAL A 90 5.52 14.83 -16.97
N PRO A 91 5.26 14.68 -18.28
CA PRO A 91 4.18 15.40 -18.97
C PRO A 91 2.79 15.14 -18.39
N GLU A 92 1.86 16.09 -18.53
CA GLU A 92 0.45 15.83 -18.23
C GLU A 92 -0.11 14.76 -19.17
N GLY A 93 -0.97 13.87 -18.66
CA GLY A 93 -1.57 12.78 -19.44
C GLY A 93 -0.78 11.47 -19.45
N ASN A 94 0.50 11.49 -19.04
CA ASN A 94 1.29 10.27 -18.95
C ASN A 94 0.83 9.36 -17.81
N ARG A 95 1.04 8.05 -18.01
CA ARG A 95 1.07 7.06 -16.94
C ARG A 95 2.48 7.04 -16.34
N VAL A 96 2.57 6.70 -15.06
CA VAL A 96 3.81 6.78 -14.28
C VAL A 96 4.04 5.48 -13.57
N LEU A 97 5.19 4.84 -13.84
CA LEU A 97 5.73 3.78 -13.01
C LEU A 97 6.70 4.40 -12.02
N LYS A 98 6.34 4.42 -10.73
CA LYS A 98 7.29 4.69 -9.65
C LYS A 98 7.99 3.38 -9.31
N THR A 99 9.32 3.38 -9.24
CA THR A 99 10.11 2.27 -8.69
C THR A 99 11.36 2.75 -7.93
N ARG A 100 12.16 1.83 -7.40
CA ARG A 100 13.47 2.08 -6.78
C ARG A 100 14.57 1.58 -7.71
N THR A 101 15.80 2.08 -7.54
CA THR A 101 16.95 1.61 -8.34
C THR A 101 17.40 0.20 -7.96
N ASP A 102 17.07 -0.26 -6.74
CA ASP A 102 17.38 -1.59 -6.22
C ASP A 102 16.18 -2.55 -6.30
N VAL A 103 15.24 -2.30 -7.23
CA VAL A 103 14.10 -3.16 -7.50
C VAL A 103 13.99 -3.38 -9.00
N PHE A 104 14.11 -4.64 -9.42
CA PHE A 104 13.91 -5.05 -10.82
C PHE A 104 12.51 -5.64 -10.98
N ILE A 105 11.66 -5.03 -11.80
CA ILE A 105 10.31 -5.54 -12.11
C ILE A 105 10.40 -6.34 -13.40
N GLU A 106 9.82 -7.54 -13.41
CA GLU A 106 9.85 -8.40 -14.59
C GLU A 106 9.05 -7.74 -15.76
N PRO A 107 9.60 -7.69 -16.99
CA PRO A 107 8.95 -7.04 -18.13
C PRO A 107 7.54 -7.54 -18.42
N ASP A 108 7.32 -8.86 -18.30
CA ASP A 108 6.03 -9.48 -18.55
C ASP A 108 4.99 -9.05 -17.51
N ALA A 109 5.39 -8.90 -16.25
CA ALA A 109 4.52 -8.40 -15.19
C ALA A 109 4.11 -6.95 -15.44
N PHE A 110 5.04 -6.11 -15.91
CA PHE A 110 4.70 -4.73 -16.25
C PHE A 110 3.84 -4.64 -17.52
N ALA A 111 4.13 -5.45 -18.55
CA ALA A 111 3.31 -5.53 -19.75
C ALA A 111 1.86 -5.98 -19.45
N HIS A 112 1.68 -6.92 -18.51
CA HIS A 112 0.35 -7.32 -18.02
C HIS A 112 -0.41 -6.13 -17.46
N VAL A 113 0.21 -5.34 -16.59
CA VAL A 113 -0.40 -4.13 -16.01
C VAL A 113 -0.72 -3.07 -17.08
N LEU A 114 0.12 -2.91 -18.10
CA LEU A 114 -0.14 -1.96 -19.19
C LEU A 114 -1.41 -2.32 -19.98
N ALA A 115 -1.69 -3.61 -20.14
CA ALA A 115 -2.83 -4.14 -20.88
C ALA A 115 -4.17 -4.12 -20.11
N GLN A 116 -4.14 -3.87 -18.79
CA GLN A 116 -5.34 -3.92 -17.98
C GLN A 116 -6.25 -2.67 -18.10
N ASP A 117 -7.54 -2.88 -17.85
CA ASP A 117 -8.51 -1.80 -17.73
C ASP A 117 -8.28 -1.00 -16.44
N CYS A 118 -8.08 0.31 -16.61
CA CYS A 118 -7.88 1.25 -15.52
C CYS A 118 -9.19 1.88 -15.01
N SER A 119 -10.34 1.53 -15.60
CA SER A 119 -11.62 2.16 -15.29
C SER A 119 -12.09 1.87 -13.87
N LEU A 120 -12.70 2.88 -13.26
CA LEU A 120 -13.33 2.79 -11.94
C LEU A 120 -14.83 2.63 -12.12
N LYS A 121 -15.42 1.65 -11.43
CA LYS A 121 -16.87 1.36 -11.46
C LYS A 121 -17.41 1.43 -10.05
N PHE A 122 -18.10 2.53 -9.74
CA PHE A 122 -18.59 2.81 -8.40
C PHE A 122 -19.99 2.22 -8.16
N PRO A 123 -20.23 1.59 -7.00
CA PRO A 123 -21.58 1.28 -6.54
C PRO A 123 -22.43 2.54 -6.30
N GLU A 124 -23.76 2.40 -6.27
CA GLU A 124 -24.67 3.55 -6.13
C GLU A 124 -24.45 4.33 -4.83
N ASN A 125 -24.18 3.66 -3.72
CA ASN A 125 -23.92 4.31 -2.43
C ASN A 125 -22.57 5.06 -2.36
N PHE A 126 -21.73 4.97 -3.39
CA PHE A 126 -20.54 5.82 -3.57
C PHE A 126 -20.84 7.10 -4.35
N ALA A 127 -22.05 7.32 -4.85
CA ALA A 127 -22.37 8.43 -5.76
C ALA A 127 -22.07 9.83 -5.18
N ARG A 128 -22.05 9.97 -3.85
CA ARG A 128 -21.75 11.22 -3.16
C ARG A 128 -20.28 11.38 -2.75
N ALA A 129 -19.48 10.31 -2.83
CA ALA A 129 -18.06 10.40 -2.54
C ALA A 129 -17.34 11.14 -3.66
N ALA A 130 -16.43 12.05 -3.31
CA ALA A 130 -15.54 12.62 -4.31
C ALA A 130 -14.73 11.47 -4.91
N HIS A 131 -14.83 11.22 -6.22
CA HIS A 131 -14.06 10.17 -6.88
C HIS A 131 -12.55 10.48 -6.74
N ILE A 132 -11.91 9.83 -5.77
CA ILE A 132 -10.59 10.21 -5.28
C ILE A 132 -9.55 10.06 -6.38
N PHE A 133 -9.60 8.97 -7.13
CA PHE A 133 -8.84 8.78 -8.36
C PHE A 133 -9.75 8.81 -9.58
N GLU A 134 -9.17 9.15 -10.73
CA GLU A 134 -9.82 9.03 -12.03
C GLU A 134 -9.61 7.63 -12.62
N ASN A 135 -8.49 6.99 -12.28
CA ASN A 135 -8.11 5.65 -12.74
C ASN A 135 -7.60 4.78 -11.60
N LYS A 136 -7.66 3.46 -11.79
CA LYS A 136 -7.00 2.51 -10.89
C LYS A 136 -5.50 2.78 -10.78
N VAL A 137 -4.97 2.55 -9.58
CA VAL A 137 -3.54 2.55 -9.29
C VAL A 137 -3.09 1.13 -8.98
N TRP A 138 -2.11 0.65 -9.72
CA TRP A 138 -1.50 -0.65 -9.49
C TRP A 138 -0.45 -0.55 -8.41
N VAL A 139 -0.59 -1.34 -7.36
CA VAL A 139 0.34 -1.45 -6.24
C VAL A 139 0.78 -2.90 -6.13
N TRP A 140 1.98 -3.17 -5.65
CA TRP A 140 2.43 -4.56 -5.59
C TRP A 140 1.81 -5.35 -4.43
N GLY A 141 1.85 -4.81 -3.20
CA GLY A 141 1.46 -5.55 -2.00
C GLY A 141 0.61 -4.71 -1.07
N ALA A 142 -0.71 -4.91 -1.11
CA ALA A 142 -1.63 -4.37 -0.12
C ALA A 142 -1.84 -5.39 1.00
N GLU A 143 -1.85 -4.95 2.26
CA GLU A 143 -1.94 -5.84 3.40
C GLU A 143 -3.39 -5.98 3.89
N ALA A 144 -3.78 -7.19 4.27
CA ALA A 144 -5.17 -7.54 4.54
C ALA A 144 -5.70 -7.13 5.92
N THR A 145 -4.85 -6.86 6.91
CA THR A 145 -5.28 -6.65 8.32
C THR A 145 -5.00 -5.24 8.84
N SER A 146 -4.27 -4.44 8.09
CA SER A 146 -3.90 -3.07 8.42
C SER A 146 -4.31 -2.17 7.26
N PRO A 147 -5.48 -1.51 7.35
CA PRO A 147 -5.97 -0.56 6.36
C PRO A 147 -4.86 0.35 5.82
N PHE A 148 -4.75 0.37 4.48
CA PHE A 148 -3.80 1.16 3.70
C PHE A 148 -2.32 0.88 3.94
N TYR A 149 -1.95 -0.19 4.68
CA TYR A 149 -0.58 -0.65 4.68
C TYR A 149 -0.28 -1.32 3.33
N ILE A 150 0.23 -0.52 2.40
CA ILE A 150 0.56 -0.93 1.03
C ILE A 150 2.05 -0.69 0.81
N HIS A 151 2.75 -1.71 0.32
CA HIS A 151 4.17 -1.61 0.01
C HIS A 151 4.44 -0.60 -1.08
N ASP A 152 5.44 0.23 -0.85
CA ASP A 152 5.74 1.36 -1.71
C ASP A 152 6.92 1.12 -2.66
N LEU A 153 7.42 -0.12 -2.77
CA LEU A 153 8.56 -0.50 -3.61
C LEU A 153 8.38 0.04 -5.03
N PHE A 154 7.24 -0.28 -5.63
CA PHE A 154 6.81 0.23 -6.91
C PHE A 154 5.29 0.26 -6.98
N PHE A 155 4.78 1.19 -7.79
CA PHE A 155 3.37 1.32 -8.10
C PHE A 155 3.21 2.13 -9.39
N PHE A 156 2.08 1.94 -10.07
CA PHE A 156 1.83 2.43 -11.40
C PHE A 156 0.43 3.02 -11.54
N GLY A 157 0.30 4.15 -12.23
CA GLY A 157 -0.99 4.79 -12.42
C GLY A 157 -0.91 6.04 -13.27
N HIS A 158 -2.04 6.70 -13.50
CA HIS A 158 -2.04 7.98 -14.20
C HIS A 158 -1.35 9.08 -13.35
N LYS A 159 -0.56 9.97 -13.97
CA LYS A 159 0.21 11.01 -13.26
C LYS A 159 -0.63 11.78 -12.24
N ARG A 160 -1.86 12.16 -12.61
CA ARG A 160 -2.75 12.95 -11.74
C ARG A 160 -3.16 12.19 -10.47
N ASP A 161 -3.39 10.90 -10.57
CA ASP A 161 -3.77 10.06 -9.43
C ASP A 161 -2.55 9.73 -8.57
N MET A 162 -1.41 9.44 -9.22
CA MET A 162 -0.12 9.27 -8.55
C MET A 162 0.30 10.49 -7.74
N ALA A 163 0.01 11.71 -8.23
CA ALA A 163 0.30 12.94 -7.51
C ALA A 163 -0.50 13.09 -6.21
N LYS A 164 -1.69 12.49 -6.10
CA LYS A 164 -2.51 12.52 -4.87
C LYS A 164 -1.89 11.67 -3.75
N LEU A 165 -1.04 10.69 -4.09
CA LEU A 165 -0.29 9.88 -3.12
C LEU A 165 0.90 10.64 -2.49
N VAL A 166 1.25 11.82 -3.00
CA VAL A 166 2.28 12.65 -2.38
C VAL A 166 1.65 13.51 -1.29
N ASN A 167 2.06 13.30 -0.03
CA ASN A 167 1.66 14.16 1.07
C ASN A 167 2.83 14.46 2.03
N MET A 168 2.87 15.70 2.53
CA MET A 168 3.86 16.19 3.49
C MET A 168 3.21 16.58 4.82
N ASP A 169 2.04 16.04 5.10
CA ASP A 169 1.24 16.40 6.27
C ASP A 169 1.88 15.91 7.58
N ILE A 170 2.30 16.83 8.43
CA ILE A 170 3.02 16.53 9.68
C ILE A 170 2.11 15.93 10.78
N ARG A 171 0.78 15.93 10.59
CA ARG A 171 -0.15 15.39 11.59
C ARG A 171 0.11 13.91 11.90
N TYR A 172 0.59 13.15 10.92
CA TYR A 172 0.98 11.74 11.13
C TYR A 172 2.12 11.55 12.13
N ASP A 173 3.06 12.49 12.17
CA ASP A 173 4.22 12.45 13.05
C ASP A 173 3.90 13.03 14.43
N VAL A 174 3.11 14.11 14.48
CA VAL A 174 2.86 14.87 15.73
C VAL A 174 1.63 14.40 16.47
N MET A 175 0.53 14.10 15.76
CA MET A 175 -0.76 13.78 16.39
C MET A 175 -0.94 12.28 16.59
N TYR A 176 -0.73 11.46 15.55
CA TYR A 176 -1.02 10.02 15.61
C TYR A 176 0.16 9.17 16.08
N GLN A 177 1.38 9.74 16.14
CA GLN A 177 2.61 9.05 16.58
C GLN A 177 2.76 7.69 15.88
N MET A 178 2.57 7.65 14.56
CA MET A 178 2.57 6.39 13.80
C MET A 178 3.88 5.63 13.93
N SER A 179 3.78 4.30 13.94
CA SER A 179 4.95 3.43 13.93
C SER A 179 5.81 3.65 12.68
N LYS A 180 7.14 3.59 12.83
CA LYS A 180 8.08 3.78 11.71
C LYS A 180 7.90 2.71 10.65
N GLU A 181 7.50 1.51 11.06
CA GLU A 181 7.31 0.33 10.24
C GLU A 181 6.07 0.44 9.34
N ARG A 182 5.07 1.25 9.72
CA ARG A 182 3.82 1.42 8.98
C ARG A 182 3.62 2.81 8.42
N ILE A 183 4.72 3.54 8.29
CA ILE A 183 4.77 4.84 7.64
C ILE A 183 4.23 4.83 6.20
N HIS A 184 4.19 3.66 5.54
CA HIS A 184 3.57 3.49 4.23
C HIS A 184 2.06 3.79 4.22
N ILE A 185 1.34 3.58 5.34
CA ILE A 185 -0.10 3.89 5.48
C ILE A 185 -0.37 5.35 5.12
N ARG A 186 0.46 6.28 5.60
CA ARG A 186 0.34 7.71 5.34
C ARG A 186 0.22 8.02 3.86
N ARG A 187 0.94 7.32 2.99
CA ARG A 187 0.90 7.55 1.53
C ARG A 187 -0.48 7.27 0.96
N PHE A 188 -0.97 6.07 1.23
CA PHE A 188 -2.12 5.51 0.53
C PHE A 188 -3.44 5.87 1.22
N LEU A 189 -3.40 6.17 2.52
CA LEU A 189 -4.58 6.60 3.26
C LEU A 189 -4.92 8.08 3.02
N HIS A 190 -3.91 8.94 2.88
CA HIS A 190 -4.13 10.40 2.89
C HIS A 190 -5.22 10.91 1.93
N PRO A 191 -5.32 10.42 0.68
CA PRO A 191 -6.38 10.85 -0.24
C PRO A 191 -7.80 10.53 0.24
N PHE A 192 -7.94 9.54 1.14
CA PHE A 192 -9.22 9.01 1.59
C PHE A 192 -9.71 9.62 2.90
N LEU A 193 -8.86 10.31 3.65
CA LEU A 193 -9.20 10.80 4.99
C LEU A 193 -10.40 11.75 5.00
N TYR A 194 -10.54 12.60 3.98
CA TYR A 194 -11.63 13.57 3.91
C TYR A 194 -12.97 12.94 3.54
N GLU A 195 -12.96 11.90 2.70
CA GLU A 195 -14.19 11.21 2.29
C GLU A 195 -14.60 10.11 3.27
N PHE A 196 -13.64 9.51 3.99
CA PHE A 196 -13.88 8.39 4.89
C PHE A 196 -13.26 8.64 6.28
N PRO A 197 -13.91 9.46 7.12
CA PRO A 197 -13.35 9.90 8.40
C PRO A 197 -13.04 8.76 9.39
N ILE A 198 -13.70 7.61 9.24
CA ILE A 198 -13.44 6.44 10.07
C ILE A 198 -11.97 5.98 9.99
N PHE A 199 -11.29 6.17 8.87
CA PHE A 199 -9.88 5.79 8.76
C PHE A 199 -8.95 6.76 9.49
N GLU A 200 -9.33 8.03 9.66
CA GLU A 200 -8.59 8.94 10.55
C GLU A 200 -8.67 8.43 11.98
N ARG A 201 -9.85 7.99 12.40
CA ARG A 201 -10.05 7.40 13.73
C ARG A 201 -9.21 6.14 13.92
N PHE A 202 -9.16 5.26 12.92
CA PHE A 202 -8.33 4.04 12.93
C PHE A 202 -6.84 4.31 13.22
N LEU A 203 -6.29 5.47 12.81
CA LEU A 203 -4.88 5.82 13.08
C LEU A 203 -4.54 5.84 14.57
N ASN A 204 -5.51 6.07 15.46
CA ASN A 204 -5.29 6.08 16.90
C ASN A 204 -5.04 4.68 17.49
N ILE A 205 -5.40 3.62 16.78
CA ILE A 205 -5.20 2.23 17.21
C ILE A 205 -4.23 1.46 16.32
N GLU A 206 -3.71 2.09 15.26
CA GLU A 206 -2.78 1.50 14.29
C GLU A 206 -1.60 0.83 15.00
N ASN A 207 -0.98 1.56 15.93
CA ASN A 207 0.16 1.09 16.72
C ASN A 207 -0.15 -0.17 17.55
N VAL A 208 -1.42 -0.41 17.93
CA VAL A 208 -1.84 -1.58 18.70
C VAL A 208 -1.82 -2.85 17.84
N LEU A 209 -2.14 -2.73 16.56
CA LEU A 209 -2.04 -3.82 15.59
C LEU A 209 -0.58 -4.18 15.25
N GLY A 210 0.40 -3.48 15.82
CA GLY A 210 1.80 -3.52 15.43
C GLY A 210 2.49 -4.87 15.64
N ALA A 211 3.13 -5.34 14.57
CA ALA A 211 4.44 -5.99 14.66
C ALA A 211 5.48 -4.89 14.44
N THR A 212 5.81 -4.13 15.49
CA THR A 212 7.00 -3.28 15.45
C THR A 212 8.24 -4.16 15.53
N HIS A 213 9.44 -3.62 15.31
CA HIS A 213 10.66 -4.36 15.65
C HIS A 213 10.62 -4.89 17.09
N ASP A 214 9.89 -4.20 17.98
CA ASP A 214 9.79 -4.49 19.40
C ASP A 214 8.78 -5.60 19.75
N PHE A 215 7.90 -6.00 18.83
CA PHE A 215 6.85 -7.01 19.10
C PHE A 215 6.96 -8.24 18.17
N PRO A 216 6.98 -9.46 18.74
CA PRO A 216 7.02 -10.69 17.96
C PRO A 216 5.70 -10.94 17.23
N ASN A 217 5.70 -11.79 16.21
CA ASN A 217 4.49 -12.08 15.44
C ASN A 217 3.35 -12.63 16.31
N GLU A 218 3.66 -13.35 17.39
CA GLU A 218 2.66 -13.83 18.34
C GLU A 218 1.84 -12.70 18.98
N TYR A 219 2.47 -11.56 19.29
CA TYR A 219 1.77 -10.38 19.79
C TYR A 219 0.72 -9.93 18.77
N ARG A 220 1.15 -9.69 17.53
CA ARG A 220 0.31 -9.24 16.43
C ARG A 220 -0.88 -10.18 16.20
N TYR A 221 -0.65 -11.48 16.15
CA TYR A 221 -1.73 -12.46 15.92
C TYR A 221 -2.65 -12.62 17.12
N SER A 222 -2.17 -12.39 18.34
CA SER A 222 -3.03 -12.32 19.53
C SER A 222 -3.96 -11.11 19.48
N VAL A 223 -3.43 -9.93 19.15
CA VAL A 223 -4.23 -8.72 18.95
C VAL A 223 -5.23 -8.90 17.82
N LEU A 224 -4.79 -9.39 16.65
CA LEU A 224 -5.64 -9.60 15.49
C LEU A 224 -6.81 -10.55 15.79
N ARG A 225 -6.57 -11.66 16.50
CA ARG A 225 -7.63 -12.59 16.91
C ARG A 225 -8.73 -11.91 17.71
N GLN A 226 -8.36 -11.00 18.62
CA GLN A 226 -9.32 -10.26 19.42
C GLN A 226 -10.04 -9.20 18.59
N LEU A 227 -9.31 -8.40 17.81
CA LEU A 227 -9.92 -7.37 16.96
C LEU A 227 -10.90 -7.93 15.93
N LEU A 228 -10.64 -9.12 15.36
CA LEU A 228 -11.59 -9.80 14.47
C LEU A 228 -12.90 -10.25 15.16
N GLN A 229 -12.98 -10.19 16.48
CA GLN A 229 -14.24 -10.39 17.23
C GLN A 229 -15.04 -9.10 17.43
N ASN A 230 -14.49 -7.94 17.03
CA ASN A 230 -15.13 -6.65 17.15
C ASN A 230 -15.73 -6.21 15.80
N ASP A 231 -17.03 -5.91 15.79
CA ASP A 231 -17.75 -5.59 14.55
C ASP A 231 -17.28 -4.27 13.93
N THR A 232 -16.91 -3.27 14.73
CA THR A 232 -16.36 -1.99 14.23
C THR A 232 -15.07 -2.22 13.45
N TYR A 233 -14.15 -3.04 13.96
CA TYR A 233 -12.91 -3.37 13.25
C TYR A 233 -13.18 -4.15 11.96
N VAL A 234 -14.07 -5.14 11.98
CA VAL A 234 -14.43 -5.90 10.78
C VAL A 234 -15.11 -5.02 9.73
N ARG A 235 -15.94 -4.05 10.13
CA ARG A 235 -16.52 -3.04 9.23
C ARG A 235 -15.46 -2.14 8.62
N ILE A 236 -14.46 -1.70 9.39
CA ILE A 236 -13.31 -0.92 8.88
C ILE A 236 -12.54 -1.72 7.83
N LEU A 237 -12.26 -3.00 8.09
CA LEU A 237 -11.59 -3.87 7.11
C LEU A 237 -12.44 -4.08 5.85
N ALA A 238 -13.73 -4.34 6.00
CA ALA A 238 -14.64 -4.52 4.86
C ALA A 238 -14.74 -3.26 3.99
N LEU A 239 -14.80 -2.07 4.59
CA LEU A 239 -14.78 -0.80 3.87
C LEU A 239 -13.45 -0.60 3.15
N TYR A 240 -12.34 -0.90 3.82
CA TYR A 240 -11.01 -0.86 3.20
C TYR A 240 -10.89 -1.81 2.00
N TYR A 241 -11.45 -3.03 2.09
CA TYR A 241 -11.43 -3.99 0.98
C TYR A 241 -12.26 -3.52 -0.21
N GLN A 242 -13.41 -2.87 0.03
CA GLN A 242 -14.20 -2.22 -1.02
C GLN A 242 -13.39 -1.11 -1.69
N ILE A 243 -12.75 -0.23 -0.91
CA ILE A 243 -11.91 0.84 -1.44
C ILE A 243 -10.73 0.28 -2.25
N LEU A 244 -10.04 -0.74 -1.74
CA LEU A 244 -8.97 -1.41 -2.49
C LEU A 244 -9.46 -1.96 -3.82
N SER A 245 -10.57 -2.70 -3.82
CA SER A 245 -11.11 -3.33 -5.02
C SER A 245 -11.55 -2.31 -6.09
N LEU A 246 -11.97 -1.12 -5.64
CA LEU A 246 -12.35 -0.01 -6.50
C LEU A 246 -11.15 0.74 -7.05
N TYR A 247 -10.30 1.27 -6.17
CA TYR A 247 -9.27 2.26 -6.52
C TYR A 247 -7.91 1.66 -6.84
N PHE A 248 -7.65 0.43 -6.42
CA PHE A 248 -6.36 -0.22 -6.56
C PHE A 248 -6.49 -1.55 -7.29
N SER A 249 -5.34 -2.05 -7.74
CA SER A 249 -5.14 -3.43 -8.15
C SER A 249 -3.75 -3.87 -7.76
N ASN A 250 -3.60 -5.12 -7.35
CA ASN A 250 -2.32 -5.79 -7.16
C ASN A 250 -2.15 -6.98 -8.10
N ASP A 251 -2.94 -7.02 -9.17
CA ASP A 251 -2.78 -7.98 -10.26
C ASP A 251 -1.63 -7.57 -11.19
N TRP A 252 -0.44 -8.09 -10.90
CA TRP A 252 0.76 -7.98 -11.74
C TRP A 252 0.95 -9.21 -12.64
N GLY A 253 -0.08 -10.06 -12.77
CA GLY A 253 -0.02 -11.30 -13.53
C GLY A 253 0.49 -12.47 -12.68
N SER A 254 0.81 -13.57 -13.36
CA SER A 254 1.31 -14.79 -12.73
C SER A 254 2.83 -14.87 -12.76
N GLY A 255 3.44 -15.47 -11.73
CA GLY A 255 4.87 -15.75 -11.67
C GLY A 255 5.64 -14.79 -10.77
N ASP A 256 6.96 -14.74 -10.97
CA ASP A 256 7.82 -13.80 -10.27
C ASP A 256 7.55 -12.39 -10.80
N VAL A 257 7.05 -11.49 -9.96
CA VAL A 257 6.70 -10.12 -10.39
C VAL A 257 7.92 -9.21 -10.41
N PHE A 258 8.83 -9.40 -9.46
CA PHE A 258 10.00 -8.55 -9.28
C PHE A 258 11.07 -9.27 -8.46
N LYS A 259 12.29 -8.73 -8.49
CA LYS A 259 13.43 -9.15 -7.68
C LYS A 259 13.82 -8.02 -6.74
N TRP A 260 13.97 -8.37 -5.46
CA TRP A 260 14.48 -7.51 -4.41
C TRP A 260 15.08 -8.35 -3.29
N ARG A 261 16.11 -7.84 -2.61
CA ARG A 261 16.84 -8.59 -1.56
C ARG A 261 15.97 -9.08 -0.40
N ASP A 262 14.91 -8.35 -0.06
CA ASP A 262 14.04 -8.60 1.11
C ASP A 262 12.59 -8.84 0.66
N GLN A 263 12.39 -9.50 -0.49
CA GLN A 263 11.07 -9.72 -1.10
C GLN A 263 10.06 -10.31 -0.09
N PRO A 264 8.98 -9.57 0.25
CA PRO A 264 7.96 -10.09 1.14
C PRO A 264 7.14 -11.20 0.47
N GLU A 265 6.71 -12.16 1.26
CA GLU A 265 5.86 -13.27 0.80
C GLU A 265 4.46 -12.77 0.46
N GLN A 266 3.95 -13.14 -0.72
CA GLN A 266 2.54 -13.00 -1.08
C GLN A 266 1.78 -14.31 -0.92
N ILE A 267 0.51 -14.20 -0.57
CA ILE A 267 -0.31 -15.33 -0.16
C ILE A 267 -1.47 -15.46 -1.12
N THR A 268 -1.59 -16.61 -1.78
CA THR A 268 -2.75 -16.90 -2.63
C THR A 268 -3.99 -17.19 -1.79
N PHE A 269 -5.12 -16.60 -2.18
CA PHE A 269 -6.44 -16.93 -1.64
C PHE A 269 -7.20 -17.75 -2.68
N GLY A 270 -7.52 -19.02 -2.34
CA GLY A 270 -8.16 -19.97 -3.24
C GLY A 270 -9.56 -20.36 -2.81
N ALA A 271 -10.29 -21.05 -3.68
CA ALA A 271 -11.70 -21.41 -3.47
C ALA A 271 -12.00 -22.21 -2.19
N ALA A 272 -11.02 -22.94 -1.66
CA ALA A 272 -11.16 -23.73 -0.42
C ALA A 272 -10.65 -22.99 0.83
N THR A 273 -10.04 -21.81 0.68
CA THR A 273 -9.46 -21.05 1.80
C THR A 273 -10.55 -20.22 2.46
N THR A 274 -10.80 -20.42 3.75
CA THR A 274 -11.72 -19.55 4.50
C THR A 274 -11.03 -18.23 4.87
N ILE A 275 -11.79 -17.18 5.19
CA ILE A 275 -11.21 -15.92 5.69
C ILE A 275 -10.42 -16.15 6.99
N SER A 276 -10.93 -17.02 7.88
CA SER A 276 -10.24 -17.41 9.11
C SER A 276 -8.86 -18.02 8.82
N ASP A 277 -8.78 -18.97 7.89
CA ASP A 277 -7.52 -19.63 7.52
C ASP A 277 -6.55 -18.63 6.87
N PHE A 278 -7.06 -17.70 6.07
CA PHE A 278 -6.24 -16.67 5.45
C PHE A 278 -5.66 -15.70 6.48
N LEU A 279 -6.51 -15.14 7.35
CA LEU A 279 -6.14 -14.08 8.30
C LEU A 279 -5.38 -14.59 9.53
N LEU A 280 -5.62 -15.84 9.96
CA LEU A 280 -5.06 -16.38 11.21
C LEU A 280 -4.16 -17.59 11.00
N GLY A 281 -4.20 -18.24 9.84
CA GLY A 281 -3.52 -19.51 9.60
C GLY A 281 -2.00 -19.41 9.35
N ARG A 282 -1.41 -18.22 9.40
CA ARG A 282 0.01 -17.99 9.06
C ARG A 282 0.75 -17.13 10.10
N PRO A 283 0.75 -17.52 11.40
CA PRO A 283 1.31 -16.72 12.49
C PRO A 283 2.81 -16.39 12.34
N GLN A 284 3.52 -17.06 11.44
CA GLN A 284 4.92 -16.76 11.10
C GLN A 284 5.12 -15.52 10.22
N LEU A 285 4.06 -14.98 9.58
CA LEU A 285 4.18 -13.86 8.65
C LEU A 285 4.01 -12.51 9.35
N LYS A 286 4.90 -11.56 9.05
CA LYS A 286 4.84 -10.19 9.58
C LYS A 286 3.74 -9.33 8.97
N ALA A 287 3.29 -9.69 7.77
CA ALA A 287 2.24 -9.02 7.01
C ALA A 287 1.53 -10.05 6.12
N LEU A 288 0.22 -9.89 5.94
CA LEU A 288 -0.58 -10.73 5.07
C LEU A 288 -0.86 -9.97 3.77
N MET A 289 -0.02 -10.17 2.77
CA MET A 289 -0.18 -9.56 1.45
C MET A 289 -0.81 -10.57 0.48
N PRO A 290 -2.09 -10.41 0.10
CA PRO A 290 -2.68 -11.28 -0.91
C PRO A 290 -1.94 -11.15 -2.25
N ALA A 291 -1.81 -12.27 -2.96
CA ALA A 291 -1.37 -12.28 -4.35
C ALA A 291 -2.55 -11.93 -5.27
N GLY A 292 -2.42 -10.83 -6.04
CA GLY A 292 -3.47 -10.35 -6.94
C GLY A 292 -4.76 -9.89 -6.24
N ASP A 293 -5.73 -9.50 -7.07
CA ASP A 293 -6.99 -8.88 -6.60
C ASP A 293 -7.97 -9.87 -5.95
N THR A 294 -7.70 -11.17 -6.04
CA THR A 294 -8.68 -12.23 -5.76
C THR A 294 -9.21 -12.18 -4.34
N TYR A 295 -8.35 -12.00 -3.33
CA TYR A 295 -8.80 -11.94 -1.94
C TYR A 295 -9.76 -10.75 -1.71
N PHE A 296 -9.34 -9.53 -2.04
CA PHE A 296 -10.13 -8.33 -1.77
C PHE A 296 -11.45 -8.34 -2.54
N ARG A 297 -11.44 -8.80 -3.79
CA ARG A 297 -12.63 -8.96 -4.63
C ARG A 297 -13.59 -9.99 -4.03
N GLN A 298 -13.11 -11.21 -3.78
CA GLN A 298 -13.96 -12.29 -3.26
C GLN A 298 -14.54 -11.97 -1.89
N VAL A 299 -13.77 -11.36 -0.98
CA VAL A 299 -14.30 -10.95 0.33
C VAL A 299 -15.35 -9.85 0.18
N THR A 300 -15.13 -8.89 -0.71
CA THR A 300 -16.11 -7.84 -1.01
C THR A 300 -17.39 -8.41 -1.61
N ASP A 301 -17.26 -9.38 -2.51
CA ASP A 301 -18.38 -10.03 -3.21
C ASP A 301 -19.03 -11.16 -2.37
N GLY A 302 -18.47 -11.48 -1.19
CA GLY A 302 -18.93 -12.55 -0.31
C GLY A 302 -18.76 -13.95 -0.89
N GLU A 303 -17.77 -14.13 -1.75
CA GLU A 303 -17.45 -15.37 -2.45
C GLU A 303 -16.34 -16.13 -1.72
N TYR A 304 -16.64 -16.64 -0.52
CA TYR A 304 -15.69 -17.42 0.28
C TYR A 304 -16.42 -18.52 1.08
N PRO A 305 -15.72 -19.60 1.44
CA PRO A 305 -16.30 -20.65 2.28
C PRO A 305 -16.74 -20.11 3.65
N ALA A 306 -17.84 -20.66 4.17
CA ALA A 306 -18.37 -20.26 5.47
C ALA A 306 -17.37 -20.53 6.62
N CYS A 307 -17.22 -19.56 7.51
CA CYS A 307 -16.47 -19.66 8.76
C CYS A 307 -16.90 -18.53 9.72
N ASP A 308 -16.50 -18.61 10.99
CA ASP A 308 -16.92 -17.65 12.03
C ASP A 308 -16.54 -16.20 11.69
N ILE A 309 -15.30 -15.96 11.27
CA ILE A 309 -14.86 -14.63 10.83
C ILE A 309 -15.60 -14.22 9.54
N GLY A 310 -15.82 -15.18 8.63
CA GLY A 310 -16.56 -14.94 7.40
C GLY A 310 -18.01 -14.49 7.63
N ALA A 311 -18.67 -14.99 8.67
CA ALA A 311 -20.01 -14.54 9.07
C ALA A 311 -20.01 -13.06 9.49
N ARG A 312 -18.96 -12.60 10.19
CA ARG A 312 -18.81 -11.18 10.55
C ARG A 312 -18.55 -10.30 9.34
N PHE A 313 -17.74 -10.75 8.38
CA PHE A 313 -17.55 -10.05 7.11
C PHE A 313 -18.85 -9.98 6.29
N HIS A 314 -19.68 -11.03 6.30
CA HIS A 314 -20.99 -10.97 5.68
C HIS A 314 -21.90 -9.92 6.33
N ALA A 315 -21.92 -9.86 7.67
CA ALA A 315 -22.69 -8.85 8.40
C ALA A 315 -22.17 -7.42 8.12
N ALA A 316 -20.84 -7.23 8.11
CA ALA A 316 -20.22 -5.95 7.77
C ALA A 316 -20.54 -5.51 6.34
N ARG A 317 -20.50 -6.43 5.36
CA ARG A 317 -20.89 -6.14 3.98
C ARG A 317 -22.37 -5.76 3.87
N ALA A 318 -23.25 -6.47 4.56
CA ALA A 318 -24.68 -6.15 4.58
C ALA A 318 -24.93 -4.76 5.18
N TYR A 319 -24.21 -4.42 6.27
CA TYR A 319 -24.22 -3.06 6.84
C TYR A 319 -23.78 -2.02 5.81
N LEU A 320 -22.60 -2.17 5.19
CA LEU A 320 -22.07 -1.22 4.21
C LEU A 320 -22.96 -1.06 2.98
N GLY A 321 -23.52 -2.17 2.48
CA GLY A 321 -24.44 -2.17 1.33
C GLY A 321 -25.83 -1.60 1.65
N GLY A 322 -26.20 -1.49 2.93
CA GLY A 322 -27.43 -0.86 3.39
C GLY A 322 -27.32 0.64 3.65
N LEU A 323 -26.14 1.24 3.51
CA LEU A 323 -25.93 2.68 3.66
C LEU A 323 -26.36 3.42 2.40
N ASP A 324 -27.09 4.52 2.56
CA ASP A 324 -27.41 5.46 1.47
C ASP A 324 -26.15 6.19 0.97
N ASP A 325 -25.24 6.51 1.88
CA ASP A 325 -23.94 7.13 1.60
C ASP A 325 -22.84 6.32 2.32
N ILE A 326 -21.95 5.71 1.55
CA ILE A 326 -20.88 4.87 2.10
C ILE A 326 -19.96 5.63 3.08
N ARG A 327 -19.90 6.96 2.99
CA ARG A 327 -19.08 7.80 3.86
C ARG A 327 -19.58 7.84 5.30
N ASP A 328 -20.84 7.45 5.52
CA ASP A 328 -21.44 7.34 6.84
C ASP A 328 -21.01 6.07 7.58
N ALA A 329 -20.25 5.19 6.92
CA ALA A 329 -19.75 3.95 7.51
C ALA A 329 -19.03 4.20 8.84
N CYS A 330 -19.56 3.57 9.89
CA CYS A 330 -19.04 3.58 11.26
C CYS A 330 -18.99 4.97 11.93
N LEU A 331 -19.69 5.99 11.41
CA LEU A 331 -19.71 7.31 12.05
C LEU A 331 -20.56 7.35 13.33
N ASP A 332 -21.56 6.46 13.41
CA ASP A 332 -22.46 6.25 14.54
C ASP A 332 -21.87 5.35 15.64
N GLU A 333 -20.73 4.72 15.37
CA GLU A 333 -20.05 3.84 16.31
C GLU A 333 -19.41 4.60 17.48
N ASP A 334 -19.51 4.03 18.67
CA ASP A 334 -18.79 4.48 19.87
C ASP A 334 -17.30 4.13 19.72
N PHE A 335 -16.57 5.07 19.11
CA PHE A 335 -15.16 4.86 18.81
C PHE A 335 -14.29 4.85 20.08
N ASP A 336 -14.70 5.54 21.15
CA ASP A 336 -13.98 5.52 22.43
C ASP A 336 -14.01 4.10 23.03
N LYS A 337 -15.20 3.48 23.04
CA LYS A 337 -15.34 2.07 23.46
C LYS A 337 -14.53 1.11 22.57
N PHE A 338 -14.49 1.36 21.25
CA PHE A 338 -13.66 0.56 20.35
C PHE A 338 -12.16 0.74 20.62
N MET A 339 -11.69 1.96 20.88
CA MET A 339 -10.30 2.23 21.26
C MET A 339 -9.93 1.53 22.56
N GLU A 340 -10.79 1.60 23.59
CA GLU A 340 -10.60 0.88 24.85
C GLU A 340 -10.48 -0.64 24.62
N TYR A 341 -11.34 -1.19 23.78
CA TYR A 341 -11.28 -2.61 23.39
C TYR A 341 -9.96 -2.96 22.71
N ALA A 342 -9.53 -2.15 21.74
CA ALA A 342 -8.27 -2.38 21.03
C ALA A 342 -7.08 -2.33 21.98
N LEU A 343 -7.00 -1.30 22.83
CA LEU A 343 -5.94 -1.16 23.84
C LEU A 343 -5.92 -2.35 24.82
N ALA A 344 -7.08 -2.80 25.27
CA ALA A 344 -7.19 -3.99 26.12
C ALA A 344 -6.66 -5.25 25.41
N ALA A 345 -6.99 -5.42 24.12
CA ALA A 345 -6.45 -6.52 23.32
C ALA A 345 -4.92 -6.48 23.22
N GLY A 346 -4.36 -5.28 23.03
CA GLY A 346 -2.92 -5.04 23.07
C GLY A 346 -2.28 -5.42 24.42
N GLN A 347 -2.90 -5.08 25.54
CA GLN A 347 -2.40 -5.45 26.87
C GLN A 347 -2.47 -6.96 27.12
N THR A 348 -3.57 -7.61 26.73
CA THR A 348 -3.71 -9.07 26.81
C THR A 348 -2.62 -9.77 25.99
N ALA A 349 -2.40 -9.36 24.74
CA ALA A 349 -1.34 -9.91 23.90
C ALA A 349 0.06 -9.71 24.51
N LEU A 350 0.29 -8.56 25.16
CA LEU A 350 1.55 -8.28 25.85
C LEU A 350 1.79 -9.23 27.03
N GLY A 351 0.72 -9.55 27.78
CA GLY A 351 0.75 -10.55 28.84
C GLY A 351 1.11 -11.94 28.30
N GLU A 352 0.43 -12.39 27.24
CA GLU A 352 0.69 -13.69 26.60
C GLU A 352 2.14 -13.84 26.12
N VAL A 353 2.71 -12.77 25.54
CA VAL A 353 4.11 -12.78 25.09
C VAL A 353 5.07 -12.76 26.28
N LYS A 354 4.82 -11.95 27.32
CA LYS A 354 5.66 -11.93 28.53
C LYS A 354 5.67 -13.28 29.24
N ASP A 355 4.53 -13.96 29.36
CA ASP A 355 4.47 -15.27 30.01
C ASP A 355 5.23 -16.33 29.20
N LYS A 356 5.23 -16.21 27.86
CA LYS A 356 5.93 -17.14 26.95
C LYS A 356 7.45 -16.94 26.91
N PHE A 357 7.94 -15.70 27.09
CA PHE A 357 9.36 -15.36 26.93
C PHE A 357 10.06 -14.83 28.20
N GLY A 358 9.31 -14.53 29.26
CA GLY A 358 9.81 -13.98 30.54
C GLY A 358 9.98 -15.00 31.66
N GLY A 359 9.71 -16.29 31.41
CA GLY A 359 9.97 -17.39 32.34
C GLY A 359 11.38 -17.98 32.21
N GLY A 360 12.41 -17.14 32.16
CA GLY A 360 13.83 -17.51 32.11
C GLY A 360 14.57 -17.14 33.38
#